data_AF-A0A9E5CR46-F1
#
_entry.id   AF-A0A9E5CR46-F1
#
_cell.length_a   1.000
_cell.length_b   1.000
_cell.length_c   1.000
_cell.angle_alpha   90.00
_cell.angle_beta   90.00
_cell.angle_gamma   90.00
#
_symmetry.space_group_name_H-M   'P 1'
#
loop_
_entity.id
_entity.type
_entity.pdbx_description
1 polymer ?
#
loop_
_entity_poly.entity_id
_entity_poly.type
_entity_poly.pdbx_seq_one_letter_code
_entity_poly.pdbx_strand_id
1 'polypeptide(L)' 'DMGNVSQVVPGIHPAISIAPPDVPIHTEEFREIARSESGHAGLLDGAKALAMTGIDVLLSPDLRKRMKDEFDGSG' A
#
# COMPACT_ATOMS: atom_id res chain seq x y z
N ASP A 1 10.28 1.92 -10.20
CA ASP A 1 9.32 2.38 -9.17
C ASP A 1 8.06 1.52 -9.24
N MET A 2 7.09 1.75 -8.36
CA MET A 2 5.82 1.02 -8.39
C MET A 2 4.97 1.39 -9.63
N GLY A 3 5.14 2.58 -10.20
CA GLY A 3 4.41 3.04 -11.39
C GLY A 3 4.71 2.21 -12.63
N ASN A 4 5.97 1.84 -12.86
CA ASN A 4 6.35 0.94 -13.96
C ASN A 4 5.79 -0.47 -13.75
N VAL A 5 5.76 -0.96 -12.51
CA VAL A 5 5.22 -2.29 -12.18
C VAL A 5 3.72 -2.32 -12.45
N SER A 6 2.99 -1.27 -12.07
CA SER A 6 1.54 -1.18 -12.25
C SER A 6 1.11 -1.01 -13.72
N GLN A 7 2.04 -0.92 -14.68
CA GLN A 7 1.72 -1.00 -16.12
C GLN A 7 1.70 -2.44 -16.65
N VAL A 8 2.25 -3.40 -15.90
CA VAL A 8 2.43 -4.79 -16.36
C VAL A 8 1.53 -5.77 -15.59
N VAL A 9 1.19 -5.43 -14.35
CA VAL A 9 0.31 -6.22 -13.49
C VAL A 9 -0.60 -5.30 -12.65
N PRO A 10 -1.78 -5.79 -12.20
CA PRO A 10 -2.57 -5.06 -11.21
C PRO A 10 -1.72 -4.73 -9.98
N GLY A 11 -1.75 -3.47 -9.53
CA GLY A 11 -0.92 -3.01 -8.42
C GLY A 11 -1.49 -1.79 -7.70
N ILE A 12 -1.09 -1.62 -6.44
CA ILE A 12 -1.45 -0.48 -5.59
C ILE A 12 -0.19 0.10 -4.93
N HIS A 13 -0.20 1.41 -4.64
CA HIS A 13 0.85 2.07 -3.86
C HIS A 13 0.22 2.93 -2.74
N PRO A 14 -0.38 2.29 -1.72
CA PRO A 14 -1.04 3.01 -0.63
C PRO A 14 0.00 3.61 0.33
N ALA A 15 -0.40 4.68 1.02
CA ALA A 15 0.37 5.30 2.09
C ALA A 15 -0.37 5.12 3.43
N ILE A 16 0.39 4.87 4.49
CA ILE A 16 -0.11 4.84 5.87
C ILE A 16 0.44 6.09 6.58
N SER A 17 -0.45 6.85 7.22
CA SER A 17 -0.04 8.06 7.93
C SER A 17 0.68 7.70 9.23
N ILE A 18 1.89 8.24 9.40
CA ILE A 18 2.67 8.12 10.64
C ILE A 18 3.05 9.47 11.25
N ALA A 19 2.78 10.57 10.53
CA ALA A 19 3.17 11.93 10.86
C ALA A 19 1.98 12.90 10.73
N PRO A 20 2.01 14.06 11.40
CA PRO A 20 1.06 15.13 11.16
C PRO A 20 1.05 15.59 9.68
N PRO A 21 -0.08 16.11 9.17
CA PRO A 21 -0.22 16.46 7.74
C PRO A 21 0.77 17.53 7.24
N ASP A 22 1.30 18.36 8.15
CA ASP A 22 2.21 19.45 7.87
C ASP A 22 3.70 19.03 7.83
N VAL A 23 4.03 17.78 8.18
CA VAL A 23 5.39 17.25 8.10
C VAL A 23 5.65 16.60 6.73
N PRO A 24 6.47 17.19 5.84
CA PRO A 24 6.72 16.62 4.53
C PRO A 24 7.61 15.38 4.60
N ILE A 25 7.36 14.44 3.69
CA ILE A 25 8.31 13.36 3.40
C ILE A 25 9.66 13.94 2.92
N HIS A 26 10.76 13.20 3.12
CA HIS A 26 12.13 13.64 2.83
C HIS A 26 12.68 14.77 3.71
N THR A 27 12.18 14.89 4.94
CA THR A 27 12.74 15.79 5.96
C THR A 27 13.40 15.01 7.10
N GLU A 28 14.28 15.69 7.83
CA GLU A 28 14.90 15.14 9.04
C GLU A 28 13.86 14.83 10.12
N GLU A 29 12.83 15.68 10.24
CA GLU A 29 11.71 15.47 11.14
C GLU A 29 10.93 14.18 10.81
N PHE A 30 10.62 13.96 9.53
CA PHE A 30 9.96 12.71 9.12
C PHE A 30 10.83 11.48 9.39
N ARG A 31 12.16 11.60 9.29
CA ARG A 31 13.12 10.53 9.66
C ARG A 31 13.06 10.20 11.15
N GLU A 32 12.85 11.18 12.03
CA GLU A 32 12.65 10.98 13.47
C GLU A 32 11.30 10.30 13.75
N ILE A 33 10.24 10.73 13.08
CA ILE A 33 8.92 10.14 13.23
C ILE A 33 8.91 8.68 12.73
N ALA A 34 9.56 8.39 11.60
CA ALA A 34 9.62 7.05 11.04
C ALA A 34 10.28 6.01 11.96
N ARG A 35 11.20 6.41 12.85
CA ARG A 35 11.82 5.52 13.85
C ARG A 35 11.10 5.51 15.20
N SER A 36 10.08 6.35 15.39
CA SER A 36 9.36 6.48 16.65
C SER A 36 8.32 5.37 16.85
N GLU A 37 7.68 5.33 18.01
CA GLU A 37 6.59 4.38 18.28
C GLU A 37 5.41 4.53 17.30
N SER A 38 5.07 5.75 16.87
CA SER A 38 4.00 5.95 15.88
C SER A 38 4.39 5.40 14.50
N GLY A 39 5.66 5.54 14.11
CA GLY A 39 6.21 4.92 12.91
C GLY A 39 6.09 3.40 12.95
N HIS A 40 6.42 2.77 14.08
CA HIS A 40 6.27 1.33 14.27
C HIS A 40 4.81 0.87 14.27
N ALA A 41 3.91 1.64 14.88
CA ALA A 41 2.47 1.36 14.83
C ALA A 41 1.95 1.38 13.38
N GLY A 42 2.29 2.41 12.60
CA GLY A 42 1.92 2.48 11.19
C GLY A 42 2.54 1.37 10.33
N LEU A 43 3.76 0.91 10.67
CA LEU A 43 4.37 -0.27 10.04
C LEU A 43 3.53 -1.53 10.28
N LEU A 44 3.07 -1.75 11.51
CA LEU A 44 2.22 -2.90 11.84
C LEU A 44 0.87 -2.82 11.13
N ASP A 45 0.28 -1.63 11.06
CA ASP A 45 -0.98 -1.42 10.33
C ASP A 45 -0.80 -1.69 8.83
N GLY A 46 0.27 -1.17 8.22
CA GLY A 46 0.61 -1.44 6.82
C GLY A 46 0.87 -2.92 6.54
N ALA A 47 1.60 -3.61 7.42
CA ALA A 47 1.87 -5.03 7.28
C ALA A 47 0.59 -5.88 7.37
N LYS A 48 -0.29 -5.58 8.32
CA LYS A 48 -1.58 -6.26 8.46
C LYS A 48 -2.49 -5.97 7.27
N ALA A 49 -2.59 -4.72 6.84
CA ALA A 49 -3.39 -4.34 5.67
C ALA A 49 -2.93 -5.11 4.42
N LEU A 50 -1.62 -5.14 4.15
CA LEU A 50 -1.06 -5.89 3.02
C LEU A 50 -1.34 -7.40 3.13
N ALA A 51 -1.17 -7.99 4.31
CA ALA A 51 -1.44 -9.41 4.53
C ALA A 51 -2.92 -9.75 4.30
N MET A 52 -3.84 -8.95 4.83
CA MET A 52 -5.28 -9.14 4.66
C MET A 52 -5.70 -8.95 3.19
N THR A 53 -5.18 -7.94 2.50
CA THR A 53 -5.39 -7.78 1.05
C THR A 53 -4.86 -8.97 0.27
N GLY A 54 -3.67 -9.48 0.62
CA GLY A 54 -3.12 -10.69 0.01
C GLY A 54 -4.00 -11.92 0.22
N ILE A 55 -4.57 -12.09 1.41
CA ILE A 55 -5.52 -13.15 1.72
C ILE A 55 -6.76 -13.05 0.82
N ASP A 56 -7.36 -11.86 0.70
CA ASP A 56 -8.52 -11.65 -0.16
C ASP A 56 -8.21 -12.00 -1.62
N VAL A 57 -7.06 -11.55 -2.12
CA VAL A 57 -6.60 -11.83 -3.50
C VAL A 57 -6.37 -13.32 -3.71
N LEU A 58 -5.77 -14.03 -2.75
CA LEU A 58 -5.48 -15.47 -2.87
C LEU A 58 -6.74 -16.33 -2.76
N LEU A 59 -7.68 -15.94 -1.90
CA LEU A 59 -8.86 -16.75 -1.59
C LEU A 59 -10.11 -16.42 -2.41
N SER A 60 -10.16 -15.27 -3.08
CA SER A 60 -11.32 -14.87 -3.91
C SER A 60 -11.00 -14.90 -5.41
N PRO A 61 -11.42 -15.95 -6.15
CA PRO A 61 -11.31 -16.01 -7.60
C PRO A 61 -12.04 -14.85 -8.30
N ASP A 62 -13.21 -14.45 -7.79
CA ASP A 62 -14.00 -13.37 -8.36
C ASP A 62 -13.28 -12.02 -8.23
N LEU A 63 -12.61 -11.76 -7.09
CA LEU A 63 -11.79 -10.57 -6.92
C LEU A 63 -10.64 -10.55 -7.94
N ARG A 64 -9.91 -11.67 -8.10
CA ARG A 64 -8.83 -11.76 -9.10
C ARG A 64 -9.33 -11.52 -10.51
N LYS A 65 -10.50 -12.06 -10.85
CA LYS A 65 -11.12 -11.83 -12.16
C LYS A 65 -11.40 -10.35 -12.37
N ARG A 66 -12.07 -9.67 -11.42
CA ARG A 66 -12.35 -8.23 -11.53
C ARG A 66 -11.09 -7.39 -11.64
N MET A 67 -10.07 -7.66 -10.82
CA MET A 67 -8.77 -6.97 -10.88
C MET A 67 -8.12 -7.12 -12.26
N LYS A 68 -8.21 -8.31 -12.86
CA LYS A 68 -7.62 -8.59 -14.17
C LYS A 68 -8.45 -7.95 -15.29
N ASP A 69 -9.77 -8.05 -15.23
CA ASP A 69 -10.66 -7.46 -16.22
C ASP A 69 -10.47 -5.93 -16.28
N GLU A 70 -10.44 -5.26 -15.12
CA GLU A 70 -10.21 -3.81 -15.01
C GLU A 70 -8.83 -3.42 -15.55
N PHE A 71 -7.79 -4.17 -15.20
CA PHE A 71 -6.42 -3.93 -15.68
C PHE A 71 -6.30 -4.10 -17.20
N ASP A 72 -7.00 -5.08 -17.77
CA ASP A 72 -7.02 -5.33 -19.22
C ASP A 72 -7.97 -4.40 -19.99
N GLY A 73 -8.72 -3.53 -19.30
CA GLY A 73 -9.72 -2.63 -19.92
C GLY A 73 -10.96 -3.37 -20.44
N SER A 74 -11.27 -4.51 -19.85
CA SER A 74 -12.37 -5.41 -20.22
C SER A 74 -13.47 -5.53 -19.15
N GLY A 75 -13.36 -4.73 -18.09
CA GLY A 75 -14.31 -4.63 -16.98
C GLY A 75 -15.44 -3.64 -17.19
#